data_AF-K1SVC7-F1
#
_entry.id   AF-K1SVC7-F1
#
_cell.length_a   1.000
_cell.length_b   1.000
_cell.length_c   1.000
_cell.angle_alpha   90.00
_cell.angle_beta   90.00
_cell.angle_gamma   90.00
#
_symmetry.space_group_name_H-M   'P 1'
#
loop_
_entity.id
_entity.type
_entity.pdbx_description
1 polymer ?
#
loop_
_entity_poly.entity_id
_entity_poly.type
_entity_poly.pdbx_seq_one_letter_code
_entity_poly.pdbx_strand_id
1 'polypeptide(L)'
;PIDVKELPGAVAMSVEKYYPEAEIKEAAVKEDESGTKTYRVVLRQQEGTEMTVLFSAEGVVLPDEAPAAEPEPAALPDDCPMD
;
A
#
# COMPACT_ATOMS: atom_id res chain seq x y z
N PRO A 1 -3.40 4.95 14.62
CA PRO A 1 -2.60 6.02 13.98
C PRO A 1 -1.34 6.23 14.81
N ILE A 2 -0.22 6.51 14.17
CA ILE A 2 1.06 6.83 14.79
C ILE A 2 1.51 8.21 14.29
N ASP A 3 2.40 8.84 15.03
CA ASP A 3 3.03 10.07 14.56
C ASP A 3 3.98 9.79 13.39
N VAL A 4 4.08 10.73 12.45
CA VAL A 4 5.05 10.65 11.35
C VAL A 4 6.50 10.58 11.84
N LYS A 5 6.76 11.02 13.08
CA LYS A 5 8.06 10.92 13.75
C LYS A 5 8.37 9.50 14.23
N GLU A 6 7.36 8.66 14.39
CA GLU A 6 7.51 7.25 14.70
C GLU A 6 7.71 6.39 13.45
N LEU A 7 7.52 6.97 12.25
CA LEU A 7 7.86 6.27 11.02
C LEU A 7 9.38 5.98 10.99
N PRO A 8 9.78 4.78 10.56
CA PRO A 8 11.18 4.47 10.35
C PRO A 8 11.78 5.45 9.34
N GLY A 9 13.03 5.88 9.56
CA GLY A 9 13.71 6.77 8.62
C GLY A 9 13.76 6.22 7.19
N ALA A 10 13.81 4.89 7.05
CA ALA A 10 13.72 4.24 5.74
C ALA A 10 12.37 4.45 5.05
N VAL A 11 11.25 4.44 5.79
CA VAL A 11 9.91 4.72 5.26
C VAL A 11 9.81 6.17 4.82
N ALA A 12 10.26 7.10 5.66
CA ALA A 12 10.28 8.53 5.31
C ALA A 12 11.10 8.80 4.04
N MET A 13 12.32 8.25 3.95
CA MET A 13 13.16 8.37 2.75
C MET A 13 12.51 7.78 1.50
N SER A 14 11.83 6.63 1.62
CA SER A 14 11.11 6.05 0.50
C SER A 14 9.95 6.94 0.07
N VAL A 15 9.16 7.47 1.00
CA VAL A 15 8.09 8.41 0.68
C VAL A 15 8.64 9.63 -0.06
N GLU A 16 9.70 10.26 0.45
CA GLU A 16 10.31 11.44 -0.20
C GLU A 16 10.90 11.11 -1.58
N LYS A 17 11.39 9.88 -1.77
CA LYS A 17 12.00 9.43 -3.03
C LYS A 17 10.96 9.05 -4.10
N TYR A 18 9.93 8.32 -3.71
CA TYR A 18 8.90 7.81 -4.62
C TYR A 18 7.75 8.81 -4.81
N TYR A 19 7.46 9.60 -3.77
CA TYR A 19 6.35 10.55 -3.72
C TYR A 19 6.80 11.93 -3.21
N PRO A 20 7.80 12.58 -3.86
CA PRO A 20 8.34 13.87 -3.42
C PRO A 20 7.29 15.00 -3.41
N GLU A 21 6.25 14.88 -4.23
CA GLU A 21 5.18 15.87 -4.36
C GLU A 21 3.96 15.56 -3.47
N ALA A 22 4.00 14.43 -2.73
CA ALA A 22 2.92 14.02 -1.86
C ALA A 22 3.18 14.45 -0.41
N GLU A 23 2.11 14.83 0.28
CA GLU A 23 2.12 15.20 1.69
C GLU A 23 1.65 14.03 2.56
N ILE A 24 2.41 13.66 3.59
CA ILE A 24 1.96 12.64 4.55
C ILE A 24 0.84 13.22 5.40
N LYS A 25 -0.37 12.70 5.23
CA LYS A 25 -1.56 13.10 5.99
C LYS A 25 -1.67 12.31 7.28
N GLU A 26 -1.49 11.01 7.16
CA GLU A 26 -1.65 10.07 8.27
C GLU A 26 -0.63 8.94 8.16
N ALA A 27 -0.23 8.44 9.32
CA ALA A 27 0.59 7.24 9.44
C ALA A 27 -0.09 6.30 10.44
N ALA A 28 -0.01 5.00 10.17
CA ALA A 28 -0.47 3.96 11.07
C ALA A 28 0.50 2.78 10.98
N VAL A 29 0.80 2.16 12.12
CA VAL A 29 1.49 0.87 12.14
C VAL A 29 0.46 -0.23 12.35
N LYS A 30 0.58 -1.29 11.57
CA LYS A 30 -0.13 -2.55 11.71
C LYS A 30 0.89 -3.61 12.04
N GLU A 31 0.60 -4.46 13.00
CA GLU A 31 1.40 -5.64 13.30
C GLU A 31 0.56 -6.87 12.97
N ASP A 32 1.09 -7.74 12.13
CA ASP A 32 0.43 -8.98 11.74
C ASP A 32 0.70 -10.09 12.78
N GLU A 33 0.00 -11.23 12.70
CA GLU A 33 0.13 -12.32 13.70
C GLU A 33 1.56 -12.87 13.85
N SER A 34 2.41 -12.70 12.83
CA SER A 34 3.83 -13.05 12.87
C SER A 34 4.71 -12.04 13.63
N GLY A 35 4.15 -10.93 14.12
CA GLY A 35 4.90 -9.80 14.67
C GLY A 35 5.54 -8.90 13.59
N THR A 36 5.15 -9.07 12.33
CA THR A 36 5.64 -8.23 11.23
C THR A 36 4.95 -6.88 11.27
N LYS A 37 5.73 -5.79 11.33
CA LYS A 37 5.21 -4.44 11.33
C LYS A 37 5.15 -3.85 9.93
N THR A 38 3.96 -3.43 9.55
CA THR A 38 3.64 -2.77 8.29
C THR A 38 3.14 -1.35 8.57
N TYR A 39 3.78 -0.37 7.97
CA TYR A 39 3.49 1.05 8.12
C TYR A 39 2.58 1.51 6.98
N ARG A 40 1.31 1.73 7.30
CA ARG A 40 0.35 2.35 6.40
C ARG A 40 0.52 3.87 6.42
N VAL A 41 0.89 4.43 5.29
CA VAL A 41 1.05 5.88 5.12
C VAL A 41 0.00 6.37 4.13
N VAL A 42 -0.80 7.36 4.54
CA VAL A 42 -1.75 8.04 3.67
C VAL A 42 -1.07 9.31 3.16
N LEU A 43 -0.89 9.36 1.85
CA LEU A 43 -0.23 10.43 1.13
C LEU A 43 -1.27 11.22 0.35
N ARG A 44 -1.24 12.55 0.42
CA ARG A 44 -2.06 13.42 -0.40
C ARG A 44 -1.23 13.98 -1.54
N GLN A 45 -1.61 13.66 -2.77
CA GLN A 45 -0.99 14.22 -3.96
C GLN A 45 -1.52 15.63 -4.24
N GLN A 46 -0.79 16.44 -5.01
CA GLN A 46 -1.19 17.80 -5.38
C GLN A 46 -2.54 17.86 -6.10
N GLU A 47 -2.93 16.81 -6.81
CA GLU A 47 -4.24 16.67 -7.46
C GLU A 47 -5.41 16.56 -6.46
N GLY A 48 -5.12 16.49 -5.16
CA GLY A 48 -6.10 16.26 -4.11
C GLY A 48 -6.43 14.79 -3.87
N THR A 49 -5.86 13.90 -4.69
CA THR A 49 -6.00 12.46 -4.56
C THR A 49 -5.21 11.95 -3.36
N GLU A 50 -5.90 11.27 -2.45
CA GLU A 50 -5.30 10.59 -1.32
C GLU A 50 -4.98 9.14 -1.72
N MET A 51 -3.74 8.73 -1.51
CA MET A 51 -3.22 7.40 -1.79
C MET A 51 -2.76 6.75 -0.50
N THR A 52 -3.15 5.50 -0.28
CA THR A 52 -2.60 4.68 0.79
C THR A 52 -1.44 3.87 0.25
N VAL A 53 -0.29 3.92 0.92
CA VAL A 53 0.89 3.12 0.60
C VAL A 53 1.33 2.38 1.86
N LEU A 54 1.55 1.08 1.72
CA LEU A 54 2.09 0.26 2.81
C LEU A 54 3.60 0.19 2.69
N PHE A 55 4.30 0.31 3.81
CA PHE A 55 5.75 0.19 3.87
C PHE A 55 6.17 -0.81 4.94
N SER A 56 7.25 -1.54 4.69
CA SER A 56 7.90 -2.33 5.75
C SER A 56 8.73 -1.44 6.68
N ALA A 57 9.21 -1.99 7.80
CA ALA A 57 10.17 -1.31 8.68
C ALA A 57 11.47 -0.89 7.96
N GLU A 58 11.79 -1.53 6.84
CA GLU A 58 12.96 -1.26 6.01
C GLU A 58 12.68 -0.22 4.91
N GLY A 59 11.48 0.36 4.86
CA GLY A 59 11.10 1.33 3.83
C GLY A 59 10.77 0.70 2.47
N VAL A 60 10.55 -0.61 2.42
CA VAL A 60 10.13 -1.28 1.19
C VAL A 60 8.64 -1.03 0.98
N VAL A 61 8.26 -0.55 -0.21
CA VAL A 61 6.84 -0.40 -0.58
C VAL A 61 6.24 -1.79 -0.72
N LEU A 62 5.23 -2.08 0.10
CA LEU A 62 4.44 -3.29 0.02
C LEU A 62 3.19 -3.00 -0.81
N PRO A 63 2.79 -3.91 -1.71
CA PRO A 63 1.46 -3.82 -2.29
C PRO A 63 0.43 -3.84 -1.15
N ASP A 64 -0.60 -2.99 -1.22
CA ASP A 64 -1.78 -3.11 -0.35
C ASP A 64 -2.22 -4.57 -0.47
N GLU A 65 -2.03 -5.32 0.62
CA GLU A 65 -2.07 -6.77 0.64
C GLU A 65 -3.19 -7.26 -0.26
N ALA A 66 -2.81 -7.78 -1.43
CA ALA A 66 -3.76 -8.37 -2.36
C ALA A 66 -4.59 -9.34 -1.53
N PRO A 67 -5.93 -9.31 -1.60
CA PRO A 67 -6.71 -10.30 -0.90
C PRO A 67 -6.13 -11.67 -1.28
N ALA A 68 -5.92 -12.54 -0.31
CA ALA A 68 -5.63 -13.95 -0.53
C ALA A 68 -6.83 -14.68 -1.21
N ALA A 69 -7.56 -13.99 -2.08
CA ALA A 69 -8.71 -14.44 -2.83
C ALA A 69 -8.88 -13.59 -4.09
N GLU A 70 -8.09 -13.87 -5.12
CA GLU A 70 -8.64 -13.89 -6.47
C GLU A 70 -8.16 -15.20 -7.12
N PRO A 71 -9.11 -16.03 -7.57
CA PRO A 71 -9.02 -16.49 -8.93
C PRO A 71 -10.04 -15.68 -9.73
N GLU A 72 -9.47 -14.85 -10.59
CA GLU A 72 -9.95 -14.45 -11.91
C GLU A 72 -11.38 -13.90 -12.04
N PRO A 73 -11.59 -12.81 -12.80
CA PRO A 73 -12.90 -12.60 -13.39
C PRO A 73 -13.22 -13.85 -14.23
N ALA A 74 -14.29 -14.57 -13.88
CA ALA A 74 -14.89 -15.57 -14.76
C ALA A 74 -15.48 -14.85 -15.98
N ALA A 75 -14.61 -14.38 -16.88
CA ALA A 75 -14.93 -14.21 -18.27
C ALA A 75 -14.73 -15.57 -18.92
N LEU A 76 -15.73 -16.43 -18.81
CA LEU A 76 -15.96 -17.44 -19.84
C LEU A 76 -16.47 -16.65 -21.05
N PRO A 77 -15.73 -16.51 -22.16
CA PRO A 77 -16.42 -16.51 -23.43
C PRO A 77 -17.02 -17.92 -23.55
N ASP A 78 -18.36 -18.03 -23.49
CA ASP A 78 -19.07 -19.17 -24.06
C ASP A 78 -18.75 -19.20 -25.57
N ASP A 79 -17.55 -19.69 -25.89
CA ASP A 79 -17.11 -20.02 -27.24
C ASP A 79 -17.94 -21.23 -27.68
N CYS A 80 -18.99 -20.89 -28.44
CA CYS A 80 -19.60 -21.68 -29.52
C CYS A 80 -19.42 -23.21 -29.44
N PRO A 81 -20.48 -23.99 -29.15
CA PRO A 81 -20.49 -25.38 -29.58
C PRO A 81 -20.57 -25.41 -31.12
N MET A 82 -19.42 -25.64 -31.77
CA MET A 82 -19.36 -26.23 -33.10
C MET A 82 -19.21 -27.74 -32.90
N ASP A 83 -20.34 -28.45 -32.81
CA ASP A 83 -20.58 -29.75 -33.45
C ASP A 83 -22.09 -30.01 -33.56
#